data_AF-A0A2S9QD81-F1
#
_entry.id   AF-A0A2S9QD81-F1
#
_cell.length_a   1.000
_cell.length_b   1.000
_cell.length_c   1.000
_cell.angle_alpha   90.00
_cell.angle_beta   90.00
_cell.angle_gamma   90.00
#
_symmetry.space_group_name_H-M   'P 1'
#
loop_
_entity.id
_entity.type
_entity.pdbx_description
1 polymer ?
#
loop_
_entity_poly.entity_id
_entity_poly.type
_entity_poly.pdbx_seq_one_letter_code
_entity_poly.pdbx_strand_id
1 'polypeptide(L)'
;MDNFVDIHGKPVHRIDLAVGETRIVGLKKFDLQPMVEVGVVARNADIAFSQQCVHLGDVTKKKYIDVYDMAKVAADNVPIEAQGRFFFQICGRSAGETELDAFYWVSRAGKMGATYAPSLPISVKPNPKLLVLPAAAGRSVGSFQEMWNNHPMNPANGAVHYPCNDGGAPLRNMQCFVRLCEALHLSGVSFKGCWGSSCQLPGADHRHHFSNPYDFPTWSWAKGKAYVWEAKPPFSPEPMPGLAAFKFVEGRQGIILFTHYFSIKGQTSMWGGHIDLWNKDRMGNTYADMDPMQGESAFLRSRKISFWPLVAL
;
A
#
# COMPACT_ATOMS: atom_id res chain seq x y z
N MET A 1 -29.79 -18.88 -6.42
CA MET A 1 -28.72 -19.02 -7.43
C MET A 1 -27.45 -18.46 -6.83
N ASP A 2 -26.32 -19.16 -6.99
CA ASP A 2 -25.03 -18.70 -6.50
C ASP A 2 -24.48 -17.63 -7.45
N ASN A 3 -24.64 -16.38 -7.04
CA ASN A 3 -24.30 -15.23 -7.89
C ASN A 3 -22.81 -14.89 -7.84
N PHE A 4 -22.15 -15.21 -6.73
CA PHE A 4 -20.71 -15.08 -6.56
C PHE A 4 -20.00 -16.42 -6.72
N VAL A 5 -18.87 -16.39 -7.41
CA VAL A 5 -18.02 -17.55 -7.66
C VAL A 5 -16.54 -17.22 -7.42
N ASP A 6 -15.73 -18.25 -7.26
CA ASP A 6 -14.28 -18.11 -7.27
C ASP A 6 -13.76 -17.99 -8.71
N ILE A 7 -12.44 -17.86 -8.82
CA ILE A 7 -11.75 -17.79 -10.10
C ILE A 7 -11.89 -19.04 -10.99
N HIS A 8 -12.35 -20.16 -10.43
CA HIS A 8 -12.61 -21.40 -11.13
C HIS A 8 -14.11 -21.61 -11.41
N GLY A 9 -14.94 -20.61 -11.10
CA GLY A 9 -16.38 -20.67 -11.31
C GLY A 9 -17.14 -21.46 -10.25
N LYS A 10 -16.51 -21.85 -9.13
CA LYS A 10 -17.19 -22.53 -8.02
C LYS A 10 -17.95 -21.52 -7.16
N PRO A 11 -19.16 -21.84 -6.68
CA PRO A 11 -19.90 -20.98 -5.76
C PRO A 11 -19.06 -20.50 -4.57
N VAL A 12 -19.18 -19.22 -4.23
CA VAL A 12 -18.59 -18.62 -3.03
C VAL A 12 -19.72 -18.16 -2.13
N HIS A 13 -19.76 -18.71 -0.91
CA HIS A 13 -20.78 -18.40 0.09
C HIS A 13 -20.24 -17.56 1.27
N ARG A 14 -18.92 -17.43 1.38
CA ARG A 14 -18.23 -16.59 2.36
C ARG A 14 -16.84 -16.23 1.83
N ILE A 15 -16.35 -15.05 2.19
CA ILE A 15 -14.97 -14.62 1.96
C ILE A 15 -14.25 -14.53 3.31
N ASP A 16 -13.25 -15.38 3.53
CA ASP A 16 -12.37 -15.29 4.69
C ASP A 16 -11.00 -14.70 4.26
N LEU A 17 -10.59 -13.64 4.96
CA LEU A 17 -9.37 -12.87 4.71
C LEU A 17 -8.61 -12.66 6.02
N ALA A 18 -7.29 -12.51 5.97
CA ALA A 18 -6.55 -11.79 6.99
C ALA A 18 -6.53 -10.27 6.68
N VAL A 19 -6.29 -9.42 7.69
CA VAL A 19 -6.01 -7.99 7.48
C VAL A 19 -4.90 -7.84 6.45
N GLY A 20 -5.17 -7.13 5.35
CA GLY A 20 -4.23 -6.94 4.26
C GLY A 20 -4.24 -7.99 3.16
N GLU A 21 -4.91 -9.12 3.37
CA GLU A 21 -5.06 -10.14 2.35
C GLU A 21 -6.12 -9.72 1.33
N THR A 22 -5.96 -10.21 0.10
CA THR A 22 -6.95 -10.04 -0.96
C THR A 22 -7.46 -11.38 -1.48
N ARG A 23 -8.72 -11.38 -1.92
CA ARG A 23 -9.34 -12.48 -2.68
C ARG A 23 -9.98 -11.91 -3.94
N ILE A 24 -10.09 -12.74 -4.96
CA ILE A 24 -10.84 -12.41 -6.17
C ILE A 24 -12.13 -13.21 -6.16
N VAL A 25 -13.23 -12.52 -6.43
CA VAL A 25 -14.55 -13.12 -6.60
C VAL A 25 -15.13 -12.69 -7.94
N GLY A 26 -15.74 -13.63 -8.66
CA GLY A 26 -16.51 -13.36 -9.87
C GLY A 26 -17.98 -13.17 -9.52
N LEU A 27 -18.59 -12.11 -10.03
CA LEU A 27 -20.04 -11.98 -10.16
C LEU A 27 -20.43 -12.48 -11.55
N LYS A 28 -21.39 -13.40 -11.64
CA LYS A 28 -21.89 -13.86 -12.95
C LYS A 28 -22.37 -12.65 -13.78
N LYS A 29 -22.18 -12.67 -15.10
CA LYS A 29 -22.72 -11.67 -16.02
C LYS A 29 -24.20 -11.94 -16.22
N PHE A 30 -24.95 -10.86 -16.38
CA PHE A 30 -26.38 -10.91 -16.62
C PHE A 30 -26.74 -10.03 -17.80
N ASP A 31 -27.74 -10.46 -18.57
CA ASP A 31 -28.35 -9.66 -19.64
C ASP A 31 -29.22 -8.57 -19.01
N LEU A 32 -28.56 -7.56 -18.45
CA LEU A 32 -29.23 -6.35 -18.02
C LEU A 32 -29.52 -5.54 -19.29
N GLN A 33 -30.80 -5.50 -19.66
CA GLN A 33 -31.36 -4.62 -20.70
C GLN A 33 -30.88 -3.16 -20.51
N PRO A 34 -30.77 -2.37 -21.59
CA PRO A 34 -29.64 -1.47 -21.79
C PRO A 34 -29.54 -0.34 -20.74
N MET A 35 -28.29 -0.06 -20.34
CA MET A 35 -27.85 1.01 -19.41
C MET A 35 -28.01 0.75 -17.91
N VAL A 36 -27.52 -0.39 -17.44
CA VAL A 36 -27.43 -0.70 -16.02
C VAL A 36 -25.97 -0.92 -15.64
N GLU A 37 -25.43 -0.07 -14.78
CA GLU A 37 -24.10 -0.25 -14.19
C GLU A 37 -24.22 -1.21 -13.00
N VAL A 38 -23.28 -2.13 -12.81
CA VAL A 38 -23.26 -3.02 -11.65
C VAL A 38 -22.15 -2.60 -10.71
N GLY A 39 -22.53 -2.23 -9.49
CA GLY A 39 -21.61 -1.94 -8.39
C GLY A 39 -21.50 -3.12 -7.45
N VAL A 40 -20.29 -3.40 -6.97
CA VAL A 40 -20.04 -4.39 -5.92
C VAL A 40 -19.26 -3.72 -4.80
N VAL A 41 -19.85 -3.59 -3.63
CA VAL A 41 -19.28 -2.87 -2.49
C VAL A 41 -19.34 -3.69 -1.21
N ALA A 42 -18.35 -3.51 -0.35
CA ALA A 42 -18.46 -3.98 1.02
C ALA A 42 -19.30 -2.97 1.81
N ARG A 43 -20.26 -3.45 2.61
CA ARG A 43 -21.11 -2.57 3.44
C ARG A 43 -20.31 -1.71 4.41
N ASN A 44 -19.28 -2.28 5.02
CA ASN A 44 -18.35 -1.56 5.88
C ASN A 44 -16.97 -1.47 5.21
N ALA A 45 -16.72 -0.32 4.59
CA ALA A 45 -15.47 -0.02 3.90
C ALA A 45 -14.24 0.04 4.83
N ASP A 46 -14.42 0.14 6.16
CA ASP A 46 -13.33 0.09 7.13
C ASP A 46 -12.88 -1.34 7.43
N ILE A 47 -13.77 -2.32 7.25
CA ILE A 47 -13.47 -3.75 7.43
C ILE A 47 -12.91 -4.35 6.15
N ALA A 48 -13.57 -4.12 5.01
CA ALA A 48 -13.10 -4.59 3.72
C ALA A 48 -13.47 -3.59 2.63
N PHE A 49 -12.75 -3.58 1.51
CA PHE A 49 -13.18 -2.86 0.32
C PHE A 49 -13.16 -3.77 -0.90
N SER A 50 -13.94 -3.38 -1.91
CA SER A 50 -14.09 -4.07 -3.18
C SER A 50 -13.64 -3.14 -4.30
N GLN A 51 -12.88 -3.68 -5.25
CA GLN A 51 -12.52 -2.99 -6.48
C GLN A 51 -12.76 -3.93 -7.65
N GLN A 52 -13.42 -3.44 -8.69
CA GLN A 52 -13.58 -4.21 -9.93
C GLN A 52 -12.22 -4.47 -10.58
N CYS A 53 -11.98 -5.73 -10.95
CA CYS A 53 -10.80 -6.13 -11.70
C CYS A 53 -10.94 -5.67 -13.15
N VAL A 54 -10.04 -4.77 -13.56
CA VAL A 54 -9.92 -4.31 -14.94
C VAL A 54 -8.78 -5.01 -15.70
N HIS A 55 -7.97 -5.83 -15.00
CA HIS A 55 -6.97 -6.71 -15.62
C HIS A 55 -6.89 -8.09 -14.92
N LEU A 56 -7.17 -9.17 -15.66
CA LEU A 56 -7.00 -10.57 -15.26
C LEU A 56 -6.35 -11.31 -16.44
N GLY A 57 -5.04 -11.19 -16.61
CA GLY A 57 -4.33 -11.84 -17.71
C GLY A 57 -4.50 -13.38 -17.73
N ASP A 58 -4.74 -14.00 -16.58
CA ASP A 58 -5.06 -15.44 -16.45
C ASP A 58 -5.92 -15.66 -15.20
N VAL A 59 -7.25 -15.69 -15.39
CA VAL A 59 -8.26 -15.86 -14.34
C VAL A 59 -7.93 -16.98 -13.35
N THR A 60 -7.20 -18.03 -13.75
CA THR A 60 -6.92 -19.20 -12.90
C THR A 60 -5.80 -19.00 -11.85
N LYS A 61 -5.10 -17.86 -11.85
CA LYS A 61 -4.05 -17.58 -10.87
C LYS A 61 -4.63 -17.31 -9.48
N LYS A 62 -4.19 -18.13 -8.49
CA LYS A 62 -4.63 -18.10 -7.09
C LYS A 62 -4.37 -16.78 -6.34
N LYS A 63 -3.47 -15.93 -6.85
CA LYS A 63 -3.12 -14.61 -6.31
C LYS A 63 -2.69 -13.72 -7.47
N TYR A 64 -3.22 -12.50 -7.51
CA TYR A 64 -2.82 -11.46 -8.48
C TYR A 64 -1.91 -10.39 -7.86
N ILE A 65 -1.74 -10.43 -6.54
CA ILE A 65 -0.67 -9.68 -5.89
C ILE A 65 0.63 -10.44 -6.17
N ASP A 66 1.25 -10.13 -7.30
CA ASP A 66 2.71 -10.13 -7.41
C ASP A 66 3.23 -9.21 -8.52
N VAL A 67 2.35 -8.70 -9.40
CA VAL A 67 2.71 -7.71 -10.42
C VAL A 67 1.48 -6.85 -10.76
N TYR A 68 1.33 -5.70 -10.10
CA TYR A 68 0.32 -4.70 -10.42
C TYR A 68 0.77 -3.85 -11.62
N ASP A 69 0.64 -4.35 -12.85
CA ASP A 69 0.87 -3.56 -14.07
C ASP A 69 -0.23 -2.48 -14.22
N MET A 70 -0.04 -1.31 -13.60
CA MET A 70 -1.02 -0.23 -13.57
C MET A 70 -1.19 0.53 -14.90
N ALA A 71 -0.25 0.48 -15.85
CA ALA A 71 -0.52 1.09 -17.17
C ALA A 71 -1.63 0.33 -17.88
N LYS A 72 -1.71 -1.00 -17.72
CA LYS A 72 -2.86 -1.77 -18.22
C LYS A 72 -4.15 -1.44 -17.46
N VAL A 73 -4.06 -1.27 -16.14
CA VAL A 73 -5.21 -0.92 -15.28
C VAL A 73 -5.77 0.48 -15.57
N ALA A 74 -4.94 1.44 -15.95
CA ALA A 74 -5.38 2.82 -16.22
C ALA A 74 -5.77 3.07 -17.68
N ALA A 75 -5.25 2.28 -18.62
CA ALA A 75 -5.63 2.34 -20.03
C ALA A 75 -6.99 1.65 -20.31
N ASP A 76 -7.38 0.68 -19.47
CA ASP A 76 -8.64 -0.05 -19.62
C ASP A 76 -9.62 0.29 -18.48
N ASN A 77 -10.54 1.21 -18.75
CA ASN A 77 -11.73 1.43 -17.90
C ASN A 77 -12.84 0.38 -18.19
N VAL A 78 -12.54 -0.66 -18.99
CA VAL A 78 -13.52 -1.67 -19.36
C VAL A 78 -13.41 -2.84 -18.38
N PRO A 79 -14.48 -3.15 -17.63
CA PRO A 79 -14.55 -4.35 -16.81
C PRO A 79 -14.15 -5.60 -17.59
N ILE A 80 -13.27 -6.44 -17.01
CA ILE A 80 -13.00 -7.72 -17.64
C ILE A 80 -14.17 -8.65 -17.41
N GLU A 81 -14.85 -8.94 -18.52
CA GLU A 81 -15.72 -10.07 -18.65
C GLU A 81 -14.89 -11.29 -19.06
N ALA A 82 -14.85 -12.32 -18.22
CA ALA A 82 -14.30 -13.61 -18.61
C ALA A 82 -15.30 -14.72 -18.29
N GLN A 83 -15.62 -15.52 -19.30
CA GLN A 83 -16.60 -16.61 -19.22
C GLN A 83 -17.98 -16.13 -18.71
N GLY A 84 -18.41 -14.94 -19.15
CA GLY A 84 -19.66 -14.34 -18.71
C GLY A 84 -19.66 -14.02 -17.22
N ARG A 85 -18.58 -13.42 -16.70
CA ARG A 85 -18.45 -12.98 -15.30
C ARG A 85 -17.61 -11.72 -15.19
N PHE A 86 -17.96 -10.84 -14.27
CA PHE A 86 -17.14 -9.70 -13.86
C PHE A 86 -16.40 -10.04 -12.57
N PHE A 87 -15.13 -9.69 -12.48
CA PHE A 87 -14.33 -10.03 -11.31
C PHE A 87 -14.07 -8.81 -10.43
N PHE A 88 -13.98 -9.05 -9.13
CA PHE A 88 -13.75 -8.06 -8.10
C PHE A 88 -12.68 -8.56 -7.15
N GLN A 89 -11.74 -7.68 -6.83
CA GLN A 89 -10.74 -7.88 -5.80
C GLN A 89 -11.27 -7.33 -4.48
N ILE A 90 -11.40 -8.21 -3.49
CA ILE A 90 -11.82 -7.88 -2.13
C ILE A 90 -10.58 -7.86 -1.26
N CYS A 91 -10.40 -6.80 -0.48
CA CYS A 91 -9.29 -6.67 0.44
C CYS A 91 -9.75 -6.44 1.87
N GLY A 92 -9.18 -7.17 2.83
CA GLY A 92 -9.38 -6.93 4.26
C GLY A 92 -8.57 -5.72 4.73
N ARG A 93 -9.20 -4.78 5.43
CA ARG A 93 -8.58 -3.55 5.98
C ARG A 93 -8.44 -3.59 7.49
N SER A 94 -9.47 -4.00 8.21
CA SER A 94 -9.45 -4.17 9.67
C SER A 94 -10.17 -5.45 10.05
N ALA A 95 -9.85 -6.00 11.22
CA ALA A 95 -10.47 -7.23 11.67
C ALA A 95 -11.95 -7.01 12.02
N GLY A 96 -12.82 -7.92 11.60
CA GLY A 96 -14.26 -7.82 11.80
C GLY A 96 -15.05 -8.59 10.75
N GLU A 97 -16.36 -8.41 10.77
CA GLU A 97 -17.29 -9.01 9.81
C GLU A 97 -18.00 -7.89 9.02
N THR A 98 -18.19 -8.10 7.72
CA THR A 98 -18.99 -7.23 6.85
C THR A 98 -19.67 -8.10 5.78
N GLU A 99 -20.43 -7.50 4.88
CA GLU A 99 -21.01 -8.18 3.73
C GLU A 99 -20.62 -7.48 2.43
N LEU A 100 -20.56 -8.25 1.35
CA LEU A 100 -20.37 -7.77 -0.01
C LEU A 100 -21.73 -7.76 -0.72
N ASP A 101 -22.17 -6.58 -1.12
CA ASP A 101 -23.41 -6.41 -1.87
C ASP A 101 -23.09 -6.16 -3.34
N ALA A 102 -23.83 -6.83 -4.23
CA ALA A 102 -23.95 -6.43 -5.63
C ALA A 102 -25.26 -5.66 -5.80
N PHE A 103 -25.20 -4.49 -6.39
CA PHE A 103 -26.36 -3.66 -6.73
C PHE A 103 -26.23 -3.16 -8.15
N TYR A 104 -27.35 -2.71 -8.71
CA TYR A 104 -27.36 -2.04 -9.99
C TYR A 104 -27.61 -0.54 -9.86
N TRP A 105 -27.02 0.24 -10.76
CA TRP A 105 -27.22 1.67 -10.91
C TRP A 105 -28.07 1.92 -12.14
N VAL A 106 -29.14 2.70 -11.97
CA VAL A 106 -29.95 3.21 -13.08
C VAL A 106 -29.54 4.66 -13.29
N SER A 107 -28.67 4.90 -14.28
CA SER A 107 -27.99 6.18 -14.52
C SER A 107 -28.94 7.37 -14.65
N ARG A 108 -30.17 7.16 -15.17
CA ARG A 108 -31.17 8.23 -15.33
C ARG A 108 -31.80 8.74 -14.02
N ALA A 109 -31.67 8.01 -12.91
CA ALA A 109 -32.35 8.35 -11.66
C ALA A 109 -31.42 8.77 -10.52
N GLY A 110 -30.09 8.59 -10.66
CA GLY A 110 -29.11 8.90 -9.61
C GLY A 110 -29.36 8.16 -8.29
N LYS A 111 -30.15 7.08 -8.31
CA LYS A 111 -30.52 6.29 -7.15
C LYS A 111 -29.85 4.92 -7.26
N MET A 112 -29.23 4.49 -6.16
CA MET A 112 -28.84 3.10 -5.96
C MET A 112 -30.09 2.23 -6.15
N GLY A 113 -30.01 1.27 -7.07
CA GLY A 113 -31.07 0.29 -7.31
C GLY A 113 -31.17 -0.74 -6.19
N ALA A 114 -32.07 -1.72 -6.38
CA ALA A 114 -32.22 -2.83 -5.44
C ALA A 114 -30.95 -3.71 -5.42
N THR A 115 -30.74 -4.40 -4.29
CA THR A 115 -29.73 -5.46 -4.17
C THR A 115 -29.99 -6.53 -5.23
N TYR A 116 -28.97 -6.78 -6.04
CA TYR A 116 -29.02 -7.63 -7.21
C TYR A 116 -28.74 -9.11 -6.87
N ALA A 117 -27.90 -9.35 -5.87
CA ALA A 117 -27.57 -10.68 -5.38
C ALA A 117 -27.74 -10.77 -3.86
N PRO A 118 -27.95 -11.98 -3.31
CA PRO A 118 -27.76 -12.19 -1.88
C PRO A 118 -26.38 -11.70 -1.47
N SER A 119 -26.34 -10.97 -0.37
CA SER A 119 -25.13 -10.45 0.22
C SER A 119 -24.18 -11.60 0.55
N LEU A 120 -22.90 -11.41 0.25
CA LEU A 120 -21.86 -12.39 0.49
C LEU A 120 -21.09 -12.02 1.77
N PRO A 121 -21.18 -12.81 2.86
CA PRO A 121 -20.46 -12.52 4.09
C PRO A 121 -18.94 -12.46 3.91
N ILE A 122 -18.31 -11.49 4.54
CA ILE A 122 -16.86 -11.30 4.60
C ILE A 122 -16.42 -11.32 6.07
N SER A 123 -15.40 -12.12 6.36
CA SER A 123 -14.73 -12.20 7.64
C SER A 123 -13.27 -11.84 7.48
N VAL A 124 -12.83 -10.81 8.19
CA VAL A 124 -11.44 -10.36 8.20
C VAL A 124 -10.84 -10.67 9.57
N LYS A 125 -9.88 -11.58 9.61
CA LYS A 125 -9.16 -11.96 10.83
C LYS A 125 -7.91 -11.09 11.00
N PRO A 126 -7.44 -10.88 12.24
CA PRO A 126 -6.12 -10.29 12.47
C PRO A 126 -5.06 -11.04 11.67
N ASN A 127 -4.13 -10.31 11.04
CA ASN A 127 -3.04 -10.92 10.30
C ASN A 127 -1.84 -11.10 11.25
N PRO A 128 -1.45 -12.34 11.61
CA PRO A 128 -0.32 -12.56 12.50
C PRO A 128 1.03 -12.22 11.85
N LYS A 129 1.04 -11.93 10.54
CA LYS A 129 2.23 -11.55 9.78
C LYS A 129 2.36 -10.03 9.63
N LEU A 130 1.69 -9.21 10.43
CA LEU A 130 1.97 -7.76 10.39
C LEU A 130 3.41 -7.47 10.84
N LEU A 131 3.97 -6.34 10.41
CA LEU A 131 5.30 -5.94 10.83
C LEU A 131 5.30 -5.67 12.33
N VAL A 132 6.04 -6.49 13.08
CA VAL A 132 6.26 -6.29 14.52
C VAL A 132 7.66 -5.72 14.71
N LEU A 133 7.72 -4.47 15.14
CA LEU A 133 8.97 -3.77 15.43
C LEU A 133 9.51 -4.26 16.80
N PRO A 134 10.81 -4.58 16.90
CA PRO A 134 11.39 -5.01 18.16
C PRO A 134 11.50 -3.84 19.14
N ALA A 135 11.16 -4.05 20.40
CA ALA A 135 11.31 -3.03 21.44
C ALA A 135 12.77 -2.94 21.94
N ALA A 136 13.24 -1.73 22.22
CA ALA A 136 14.49 -1.52 22.95
C ALA A 136 14.37 -2.02 24.39
N ALA A 137 15.49 -2.41 25.01
CA ALA A 137 15.50 -2.93 26.37
C ALA A 137 14.86 -1.93 27.35
N GLY A 138 13.86 -2.39 28.11
CA GLY A 138 13.13 -1.55 29.07
C GLY A 138 12.15 -0.55 28.47
N ARG A 139 11.89 -0.59 27.15
CA ARG A 139 10.94 0.29 26.46
C ARG A 139 9.82 -0.53 25.82
N SER A 140 8.65 0.08 25.63
CA SER A 140 7.61 -0.40 24.71
C SER A 140 7.78 0.29 23.36
N VAL A 141 7.36 -0.36 22.27
CA VAL A 141 7.24 0.29 20.97
C VAL A 141 5.98 1.15 20.97
N GLY A 142 6.12 2.41 20.59
CA GLY A 142 5.03 3.36 20.48
C GLY A 142 4.02 3.03 19.38
N SER A 143 2.87 3.72 19.39
CA SER A 143 1.87 3.59 18.32
C SER A 143 2.38 4.14 16.98
N PHE A 144 1.69 3.82 15.88
CA PHE A 144 1.97 4.48 14.59
C PHE A 144 1.90 6.00 14.68
N GLN A 145 0.91 6.53 15.44
CA GLN A 145 0.76 7.98 15.61
C GLN A 145 1.96 8.58 16.33
N GLU A 146 2.54 7.87 17.30
CA GLU A 146 3.76 8.29 17.98
C GLU A 146 4.96 8.31 17.02
N MET A 147 5.14 7.27 16.20
CA MET A 147 6.17 7.25 15.15
C MET A 147 6.01 8.41 14.17
N TRP A 148 4.77 8.67 13.77
CA TRP A 148 4.44 9.78 12.87
C TRP A 148 4.77 11.14 13.50
N ASN A 149 4.47 11.33 14.79
CA ASN A 149 4.78 12.54 15.53
C ASN A 149 6.30 12.72 15.71
N ASN A 150 7.01 11.63 15.94
CA ASN A 150 8.47 11.62 16.07
C ASN A 150 9.20 11.75 14.72
N HIS A 151 8.50 11.67 13.59
CA HIS A 151 9.13 11.80 12.28
C HIS A 151 9.76 13.20 12.13
N PRO A 152 11.05 13.34 11.78
CA PRO A 152 11.71 14.64 11.76
C PRO A 152 11.07 15.68 10.83
N MET A 153 10.46 15.24 9.72
CA MET A 153 9.73 16.14 8.80
C MET A 153 8.33 16.52 9.28
N ASN A 154 7.85 15.97 10.39
CA ASN A 154 6.59 16.40 10.96
C ASN A 154 6.73 17.86 11.44
N PRO A 155 5.82 18.78 11.05
CA PRO A 155 5.87 20.17 11.51
C PRO A 155 5.87 20.31 13.03
N ALA A 156 5.21 19.38 13.74
CA ALA A 156 5.21 19.34 15.21
C ALA A 156 6.59 19.01 15.81
N ASN A 157 7.51 18.46 15.02
CA ASN A 157 8.87 18.11 15.39
C ASN A 157 9.92 19.01 14.68
N GLY A 158 9.53 20.24 14.34
CA GLY A 158 10.43 21.26 13.81
C GLY A 158 10.82 21.10 12.33
N ALA A 159 10.26 20.13 11.61
CA ALA A 159 10.53 19.88 10.19
C ALA A 159 12.04 19.79 9.86
N VAL A 160 12.78 19.00 10.65
CA VAL A 160 14.21 18.79 10.48
C VAL A 160 14.49 17.97 9.22
N HIS A 161 14.94 18.66 8.18
CA HIS A 161 15.27 18.05 6.88
C HIS A 161 16.45 17.10 6.93
N TYR A 162 17.47 17.40 7.73
CA TYR A 162 18.76 16.73 7.69
C TYR A 162 19.19 16.26 9.09
N PRO A 163 18.50 15.30 9.73
CA PRO A 163 18.82 14.89 11.10
C PRO A 163 20.25 14.34 11.28
N CYS A 164 20.89 13.86 10.20
CA CYS A 164 22.32 13.55 10.18
C CYS A 164 23.10 14.73 9.59
N ASN A 165 23.38 15.74 10.43
CA ASN A 165 24.25 16.89 10.16
C ASN A 165 25.05 17.28 11.41
N ASP A 166 26.19 17.95 11.25
CA ASP A 166 27.07 18.46 12.31
C ASP A 166 26.98 19.99 12.49
N GLY A 167 25.80 20.57 12.20
CA GLY A 167 25.58 22.01 12.13
C GLY A 167 25.84 22.62 10.75
N GLY A 168 26.21 21.80 9.76
CA GLY A 168 26.44 22.21 8.38
C GLY A 168 25.60 21.43 7.35
N ALA A 169 26.21 21.16 6.19
CA ALA A 169 25.61 20.35 5.14
C ALA A 169 25.35 18.91 5.63
N PRO A 170 24.36 18.19 5.08
CA PRO A 170 24.10 16.81 5.47
C PRO A 170 25.31 15.92 5.22
N LEU A 171 25.73 15.13 6.22
CA LEU A 171 26.88 14.21 6.10
C LEU A 171 26.61 13.04 5.13
N ARG A 172 25.32 12.78 4.83
CA ARG A 172 24.85 11.81 3.84
C ARG A 172 23.72 12.43 3.04
N ASN A 173 23.72 12.23 1.73
CA ASN A 173 22.66 12.76 0.86
C ASN A 173 21.33 11.98 1.00
N MET A 174 21.39 10.70 1.38
CA MET A 174 20.21 9.85 1.57
C MET A 174 19.65 9.98 2.99
N GLN A 175 18.82 11.00 3.21
CA GLN A 175 18.28 11.33 4.52
C GLN A 175 16.89 10.71 4.77
N CYS A 176 16.26 10.14 3.74
CA CYS A 176 14.97 9.45 3.87
C CYS A 176 15.03 8.33 4.92
N PHE A 177 16.03 7.45 4.84
CA PHE A 177 16.13 6.35 5.79
C PHE A 177 16.60 6.80 7.18
N VAL A 178 17.44 7.84 7.26
CA VAL A 178 17.86 8.42 8.54
C VAL A 178 16.64 8.95 9.29
N ARG A 179 15.75 9.68 8.61
CA ARG A 179 14.52 10.22 9.19
C ARG A 179 13.58 9.13 9.68
N LEU A 180 13.41 8.06 8.89
CA LEU A 180 12.63 6.91 9.33
C LEU A 180 13.25 6.28 10.58
N CYS A 181 14.57 6.07 10.59
CA CYS A 181 15.22 5.44 11.74
C CYS A 181 15.15 6.30 13.00
N GLU A 182 15.25 7.62 12.88
CA GLU A 182 15.05 8.57 13.99
C GLU A 182 13.63 8.43 14.56
N ALA A 183 12.61 8.44 13.69
CA ALA A 183 11.22 8.28 14.10
C ALA A 183 11.01 6.97 14.89
N LEU A 184 11.54 5.86 14.38
CA LEU A 184 11.45 4.55 15.01
C LEU A 184 12.22 4.49 16.34
N HIS A 185 13.43 5.06 16.40
CA HIS A 185 14.25 5.08 17.62
C HIS A 185 13.57 5.85 18.75
N LEU A 186 13.06 7.05 18.44
CA LEU A 186 12.33 7.88 19.39
C LEU A 186 11.07 7.17 19.90
N SER A 187 10.41 6.39 19.05
CA SER A 187 9.28 5.51 19.42
C SER A 187 9.67 4.18 20.07
N GLY A 188 10.92 4.01 20.50
CA GLY A 188 11.35 2.86 21.31
C GLY A 188 11.72 1.60 20.52
N VAL A 189 11.88 1.68 19.20
CA VAL A 189 12.32 0.55 18.38
C VAL A 189 13.80 0.24 18.61
N SER A 190 14.13 -1.04 18.74
CA SER A 190 15.51 -1.52 18.82
C SER A 190 16.10 -1.74 17.43
N PHE A 191 17.33 -1.24 17.25
CA PHE A 191 18.15 -1.52 16.06
C PHE A 191 19.20 -2.61 16.35
N LYS A 192 19.08 -3.36 17.46
CA LYS A 192 20.02 -4.43 17.79
C LYS A 192 20.01 -5.50 16.69
N GLY A 193 21.18 -5.72 16.08
CA GLY A 193 21.34 -6.68 14.97
C GLY A 193 20.90 -6.16 13.60
N CYS A 194 20.54 -4.88 13.49
CA CYS A 194 20.45 -4.19 12.21
C CYS A 194 21.86 -3.83 11.72
N TRP A 195 22.08 -3.96 10.42
CA TRP A 195 23.35 -3.66 9.76
C TRP A 195 23.07 -2.80 8.52
N GLY A 196 24.04 -2.00 8.12
CA GLY A 196 23.89 -1.10 6.99
C GLY A 196 24.83 0.10 7.03
N SER A 197 24.75 0.94 6.01
CA SER A 197 25.48 2.21 6.00
C SER A 197 24.86 3.16 7.02
N SER A 198 25.61 3.58 8.03
CA SER A 198 25.13 4.51 9.06
C SER A 198 25.83 5.87 9.04
N CYS A 199 25.16 6.87 9.58
CA CYS A 199 25.76 8.13 10.01
C CYS A 199 26.56 7.88 11.29
N GLN A 200 27.76 8.44 11.40
CA GLN A 200 28.56 8.41 12.62
C GLN A 200 28.92 9.85 12.97
N LEU A 201 27.99 10.55 13.59
CA LEU A 201 28.23 11.89 14.12
C LEU A 201 29.07 11.76 15.41
N PRO A 202 30.21 12.44 15.52
CA PRO A 202 31.01 12.45 16.74
C PRO A 202 30.22 12.99 17.94
N GLY A 203 30.32 12.33 19.09
CA GLY A 203 29.79 12.85 20.36
C GLY A 203 28.30 12.61 20.65
N ALA A 204 27.55 12.00 19.73
CA ALA A 204 26.15 11.64 19.96
C ALA A 204 25.86 10.20 19.50
N ASP A 205 24.93 9.51 20.17
CA ASP A 205 24.56 8.14 19.82
C ASP A 205 23.63 8.14 18.60
N HIS A 206 24.25 8.10 17.43
CA HIS A 206 23.57 8.01 16.13
C HIS A 206 23.66 6.61 15.52
N ARG A 207 23.84 5.56 16.35
CA ARG A 207 23.97 4.18 15.86
C ARG A 207 22.72 3.65 15.16
N HIS A 208 21.59 4.33 15.31
CA HIS A 208 20.34 4.06 14.58
C HIS A 208 20.23 4.80 13.24
N HIS A 209 21.10 5.75 12.90
CA HIS A 209 20.98 6.55 11.68
C HIS A 209 21.46 5.81 10.43
N PHE A 210 20.67 4.84 9.94
CA PHE A 210 20.96 4.17 8.67
C PHE A 210 20.56 5.04 7.47
N SER A 211 21.37 5.04 6.41
CA SER A 211 21.21 5.93 5.26
C SER A 211 20.79 5.22 3.97
N ASN A 212 21.07 3.93 3.83
CA ASN A 212 20.69 3.16 2.64
C ASN A 212 19.31 2.48 2.82
N PRO A 213 18.25 2.95 2.16
CA PRO A 213 16.89 2.39 2.33
C PRO A 213 16.77 0.92 1.92
N TYR A 214 17.70 0.40 1.12
CA TYR A 214 17.75 -1.01 0.74
C TYR A 214 18.21 -1.94 1.84
N ASP A 215 18.73 -1.41 2.95
CA ASP A 215 19.11 -2.23 4.09
C ASP A 215 17.87 -2.68 4.88
N PHE A 216 16.79 -1.89 4.91
CA PHE A 216 15.57 -2.19 5.66
C PHE A 216 14.97 -3.57 5.37
N PRO A 217 14.74 -3.98 4.09
CA PRO A 217 14.19 -5.30 3.78
C PRO A 217 15.12 -6.46 4.16
N THR A 218 16.40 -6.19 4.47
CA THR A 218 17.36 -7.22 4.88
C THR A 218 17.32 -7.50 6.39
N TRP A 219 16.76 -6.58 7.18
CA TRP A 219 16.68 -6.72 8.63
C TRP A 219 15.76 -7.88 9.02
N SER A 220 16.16 -8.64 10.04
CA SER A 220 15.54 -9.93 10.39
C SER A 220 14.03 -9.84 10.65
N TRP A 221 13.57 -8.76 11.27
CA TRP A 221 12.17 -8.50 11.57
C TRP A 221 11.35 -8.03 10.35
N ALA A 222 11.99 -7.39 9.36
CA ALA A 222 11.34 -7.01 8.10
C ALA A 222 11.33 -8.15 7.06
N LYS A 223 12.42 -8.95 6.98
CA LYS A 223 12.62 -10.03 6.01
C LYS A 223 11.82 -11.30 6.32
N GLY A 224 11.72 -11.68 7.60
CA GLY A 224 11.31 -13.03 7.99
C GLY A 224 9.93 -13.16 8.63
N LYS A 225 9.36 -12.07 9.15
CA LYS A 225 8.14 -12.12 9.97
C LYS A 225 6.99 -11.28 9.42
N ALA A 226 7.30 -10.25 8.64
CA ALA A 226 6.31 -9.32 8.13
C ALA A 226 5.82 -9.71 6.74
N TYR A 227 4.52 -9.58 6.53
CA TYR A 227 3.88 -9.56 5.26
C TYR A 227 4.20 -8.24 4.58
N VAL A 228 4.62 -8.31 3.33
CA VAL A 228 4.99 -7.16 2.52
C VAL A 228 4.04 -7.12 1.33
N TRP A 229 3.37 -5.99 1.13
CA TRP A 229 2.68 -5.75 -0.14
C TRP A 229 3.69 -5.21 -1.13
N GLU A 230 3.76 -5.82 -2.31
CA GLU A 230 4.61 -5.34 -3.38
C GLU A 230 3.76 -4.96 -4.60
N ALA A 231 4.05 -3.80 -5.15
CA ALA A 231 3.56 -3.36 -6.46
C ALA A 231 4.77 -3.15 -7.38
N LYS A 232 4.62 -3.49 -8.66
CA LYS A 232 5.65 -3.34 -9.69
C LYS A 232 5.08 -2.51 -10.84
N PRO A 233 5.88 -1.73 -11.57
CA PRO A 233 5.42 -0.91 -12.67
C PRO A 233 4.78 -1.75 -13.78
N PRO A 234 4.11 -1.09 -14.74
CA PRO A 234 3.97 0.37 -14.87
C PRO A 234 3.00 0.97 -13.85
N PHE A 235 3.31 2.15 -13.32
CA PHE A 235 2.39 2.97 -12.52
C PHE A 235 1.90 4.07 -13.47
N SER A 236 0.63 4.06 -13.88
CA SER A 236 0.20 4.77 -15.12
C SER A 236 0.58 6.26 -15.17
N PRO A 237 1.15 6.75 -16.30
CA PRO A 237 1.52 8.15 -16.51
C PRO A 237 0.49 9.01 -17.28
N GLU A 238 -0.79 8.64 -17.41
CA GLU A 238 -1.81 9.50 -18.07
C GLU A 238 -3.22 9.37 -17.46
N PRO A 239 -4.11 10.36 -17.68
CA PRO A 239 -4.33 11.53 -16.83
C PRO A 239 -5.15 11.17 -15.58
N MET A 240 -4.70 10.19 -14.79
CA MET A 240 -5.13 10.06 -13.40
C MET A 240 -3.92 10.29 -12.50
N PRO A 241 -3.80 11.47 -11.86
CA PRO A 241 -2.60 11.86 -11.15
C PRO A 241 -2.36 10.90 -9.99
N GLY A 242 -1.32 10.07 -10.08
CA GLY A 242 -0.65 9.35 -8.97
C GLY A 242 -1.45 8.44 -8.05
N LEU A 243 -2.78 8.49 -8.06
CA LEU A 243 -3.67 7.87 -7.09
C LEU A 243 -3.68 6.35 -7.23
N ALA A 244 -3.62 5.84 -8.46
CA ALA A 244 -3.77 4.42 -8.71
C ALA A 244 -2.63 3.59 -8.09
N ALA A 245 -1.38 4.09 -8.13
CA ALA A 245 -0.23 3.44 -7.51
C ALA A 245 -0.31 3.41 -5.98
N PHE A 246 -1.04 4.36 -5.37
CA PHE A 246 -1.26 4.39 -3.93
C PHE A 246 -2.54 3.70 -3.48
N LYS A 247 -3.47 3.34 -4.39
CA LYS A 247 -4.72 2.62 -4.04
C LYS A 247 -4.48 1.33 -3.25
N PHE A 248 -3.37 0.62 -3.49
CA PHE A 248 -3.07 -0.60 -2.72
C PHE A 248 -2.64 -0.32 -1.26
N VAL A 249 -2.13 0.88 -0.98
CA VAL A 249 -1.75 1.36 0.37
C VAL A 249 -2.72 2.40 0.95
N GLU A 250 -3.71 2.81 0.16
CA GLU A 250 -4.73 3.77 0.54
C GLU A 250 -5.46 3.30 1.79
N GLY A 251 -5.61 4.21 2.75
CA GLY A 251 -6.33 3.89 3.97
C GLY A 251 -5.60 2.94 4.91
N ARG A 252 -4.32 2.61 4.66
CA ARG A 252 -3.44 1.81 5.52
C ARG A 252 -2.33 2.67 6.11
N GLN A 253 -1.73 2.25 7.21
CA GLN A 253 -0.57 2.91 7.80
C GLN A 253 0.60 1.95 7.94
N GLY A 254 1.82 2.43 7.76
CA GLY A 254 2.98 1.55 7.71
C GLY A 254 4.25 2.22 7.23
N ILE A 255 5.20 1.38 6.80
CA ILE A 255 6.46 1.80 6.18
C ILE A 255 6.38 1.49 4.69
N ILE A 256 6.73 2.46 3.84
CA ILE A 256 6.71 2.33 2.38
C ILE A 256 8.13 2.52 1.82
N LEU A 257 8.52 1.67 0.88
CA LEU A 257 9.81 1.70 0.17
C LEU A 257 9.58 1.75 -1.34
N PHE A 258 10.14 2.77 -1.98
CA PHE A 258 10.23 2.94 -3.42
C PHE A 258 11.61 2.52 -3.89
N THR A 259 11.66 1.56 -4.80
CA THR A 259 12.90 0.99 -5.33
C THR A 259 13.14 1.49 -6.75
N HIS A 260 14.32 2.05 -7.01
CA HIS A 260 14.72 2.58 -8.32
C HIS A 260 13.69 3.58 -8.84
N TYR A 261 13.44 4.63 -8.05
CA TYR A 261 12.40 5.62 -8.34
C TYR A 261 12.90 6.82 -9.14
N PHE A 262 14.22 7.03 -9.17
CA PHE A 262 14.82 8.21 -9.78
C PHE A 262 15.51 7.84 -11.10
N SER A 263 15.27 8.67 -12.12
CA SER A 263 16.05 8.72 -13.35
C SER A 263 16.17 10.18 -13.80
N ILE A 264 17.25 10.50 -14.51
CA ILE A 264 17.40 11.79 -15.18
C ILE A 264 16.72 11.68 -16.55
N LYS A 265 16.05 12.75 -17.00
CA LYS A 265 15.42 12.82 -18.33
C LYS A 265 16.41 12.39 -19.42
N GLY A 266 16.00 11.40 -20.24
CA GLY A 266 16.83 10.83 -21.30
C GLY A 266 17.72 9.66 -20.88
N GLN A 267 17.74 9.29 -19.59
CA GLN A 267 18.43 8.07 -19.12
C GLN A 267 17.45 6.92 -18.93
N THR A 268 17.87 5.72 -19.34
CA THR A 268 17.11 4.46 -19.19
C THR A 268 17.44 3.73 -17.90
N SER A 269 18.56 4.05 -17.27
CA SER A 269 18.93 3.55 -15.94
C SER A 269 18.10 4.26 -14.87
N MET A 270 17.55 3.48 -13.95
CA MET A 270 16.87 3.98 -12.77
C MET A 270 17.68 3.60 -11.54
N TRP A 271 17.84 4.53 -10.60
CA TRP A 271 18.59 4.32 -9.37
C TRP A 271 17.90 5.01 -8.19
N GLY A 272 18.47 4.82 -7.00
CA GLY A 272 17.96 5.43 -5.77
C GLY A 272 16.76 4.71 -5.16
N GLY A 273 16.70 4.76 -3.83
CA GLY A 273 15.56 4.28 -3.05
C GLY A 273 15.00 5.41 -2.19
N HIS A 274 13.71 5.33 -1.90
CA HIS A 274 13.08 6.22 -0.93
C HIS A 274 12.28 5.39 0.06
N ILE A 275 12.47 5.61 1.35
CA ILE A 275 11.72 4.93 2.40
C ILE A 275 11.15 5.96 3.37
N ASP A 276 9.90 5.78 3.79
CA ASP A 276 9.20 6.71 4.67
C ASP A 276 8.08 5.98 5.46
N LEU A 277 7.53 6.67 6.46
CA LEU A 277 6.24 6.34 7.05
C LEU A 277 5.12 6.76 6.10
N TRP A 278 4.03 5.99 6.06
CA TRP A 278 2.81 6.29 5.30
C TRP A 278 1.61 6.31 6.24
N ASN A 279 0.86 7.41 6.29
CA ASN A 279 -0.21 7.63 7.28
C ASN A 279 -1.64 7.45 6.75
N LYS A 280 -1.83 6.65 5.69
CA LYS A 280 -3.08 6.42 4.92
C LYS A 280 -3.26 7.27 3.69
N ASP A 281 -2.68 8.46 3.68
CA ASP A 281 -2.88 9.45 2.62
C ASP A 281 -1.55 9.96 2.06
N ARG A 282 -0.52 10.10 2.91
CA ARG A 282 0.76 10.68 2.52
C ARG A 282 1.95 10.10 3.26
N MET A 283 3.13 10.40 2.73
CA MET A 283 4.41 10.14 3.40
C MET A 283 4.75 11.21 4.44
N GLY A 284 5.61 10.87 5.40
CA GLY A 284 6.08 11.79 6.44
C GLY A 284 6.83 12.98 5.86
N ASN A 285 7.59 12.77 4.80
CA ASN A 285 8.15 13.85 3.99
C ASN A 285 7.17 14.26 2.87
N THR A 286 6.47 15.37 3.08
CA THR A 286 5.56 15.96 2.08
C THR A 286 6.24 16.88 1.08
N TYR A 287 7.57 17.10 1.18
CA TYR A 287 8.33 17.69 0.09
C TYR A 287 8.25 16.71 -1.07
N ALA A 288 7.24 16.92 -1.89
CA ALA A 288 6.97 16.13 -3.05
C ALA A 288 8.21 16.15 -3.93
N ASP A 289 8.78 14.98 -4.18
CA ASP A 289 9.60 14.73 -5.37
C ASP A 289 8.68 14.84 -6.61
N MET A 290 7.91 15.93 -6.73
CA MET A 290 7.32 16.35 -7.99
C MET A 290 8.49 16.67 -8.88
N ASP A 291 8.68 15.89 -9.93
CA ASP A 291 9.68 16.19 -10.94
C ASP A 291 9.31 17.55 -11.55
N PRO A 292 10.07 18.63 -11.29
CA PRO A 292 9.70 19.97 -11.73
C PRO A 292 9.70 20.09 -13.27
N MET A 293 10.29 19.13 -13.98
CA MET A 293 10.28 19.06 -15.45
C MET A 293 9.12 18.24 -16.01
N GLN A 294 8.44 17.43 -15.20
CA GLN A 294 7.41 16.48 -15.67
C GLN A 294 6.05 16.65 -14.99
N GLY A 295 5.97 17.36 -13.86
CA GLY A 295 4.69 17.61 -13.16
C GLY A 295 4.12 16.39 -12.44
N GLU A 296 4.88 15.30 -12.34
CA GLU A 296 4.48 14.05 -11.67
C GLU A 296 5.45 13.69 -10.55
N SER A 297 4.97 12.93 -9.56
CA SER A 297 5.84 12.43 -8.49
C SER A 297 6.82 11.39 -9.03
N ALA A 298 8.13 11.59 -8.81
CA ALA A 298 9.18 10.65 -9.18
C ALA A 298 8.96 9.24 -8.60
N PHE A 299 8.27 9.13 -7.46
CA PHE A 299 7.92 7.86 -6.84
C PHE A 299 7.03 6.98 -7.72
N LEU A 300 6.22 7.57 -8.60
CA LEU A 300 5.42 6.84 -9.59
C LEU A 300 6.28 6.17 -10.65
N ARG A 301 7.57 6.50 -10.77
CA ARG A 301 8.46 5.82 -11.73
C ARG A 301 9.11 4.57 -11.14
N SER A 302 8.92 4.29 -9.84
CA SER A 302 9.58 3.18 -9.15
C SER A 302 9.51 1.86 -9.91
N ARG A 303 10.57 1.06 -9.82
CA ARG A 303 10.53 -0.33 -10.31
C ARG A 303 9.84 -1.29 -9.36
N LYS A 304 9.68 -0.88 -8.09
CA LYS A 304 8.94 -1.62 -7.09
C LYS A 304 8.54 -0.69 -5.95
N ILE A 305 7.32 -0.85 -5.46
CA ILE A 305 6.87 -0.27 -4.20
C ILE A 305 6.63 -1.42 -3.24
N SER A 306 7.32 -1.43 -2.10
CA SER A 306 7.13 -2.40 -1.04
C SER A 306 6.51 -1.69 0.17
N PHE A 307 5.50 -2.30 0.80
CA PHE A 307 4.79 -1.73 1.94
C PHE A 307 4.70 -2.73 3.08
N TRP A 308 5.12 -2.31 4.26
CA TRP A 308 5.01 -3.06 5.50
C TRP A 308 3.92 -2.43 6.38
N PRO A 309 2.73 -3.06 6.48
CA PRO A 309 1.69 -2.55 7.36
C PRO A 309 2.12 -2.64 8.81
N LEU A 310 1.90 -1.53 9.52
CA LEU A 310 2.01 -1.46 10.97
C LEU A 310 0.63 -1.60 11.58
N VAL A 311 0.52 -2.35 12.67
CA VAL A 311 -0.71 -2.47 13.44
C VAL A 311 -1.09 -1.08 13.97
N ALA A 312 -2.37 -0.76 14.02
CA ALA A 312 -2.84 0.19 15.03
C ALA A 312 -2.68 -0.51 16.38
N LEU A 313 -1.52 -0.32 17.03
CA LEU A 313 -1.36 -0.67 18.45
C LEU A 313 -2.28 0.21 19.28
#